data_AF-A0A661Z3B6-F1
#
_entry.id   AF-A0A661Z3B6-F1
#
_cell.length_a   1.000
_cell.length_b   1.000
_cell.length_c   1.000
_cell.angle_alpha   90.00
_cell.angle_beta   90.00
_cell.angle_gamma   90.00
#
_symmetry.space_group_name_H-M   'P 1'
#
loop_
_entity.id
_entity.type
_entity.pdbx_description
1 polymer ?
#
loop_
_entity_poly.entity_id
_entity_poly.type
_entity_poly.pdbx_seq_one_letter_code
_entity_poly.pdbx_strand_id
1 'polypeptide(L)'
;MDVFEIIMSPFVFIIKYIFLFSYNLSGDYGVAIVLLSLFISLILLPIFIFIEKAKKKDDTIKQRMKPLVEEIKACYKGQERYYYLKTLNRQHNYSPTRALIPVLSLLIQIPFFIAAYQFLEHYSPLIGQSFLFINDLSKADSFMGAINILPVLMTIVNLVTVYFYTINGEKKERNQMIVIAAVFLIMLYNLPSALLLYWTLNNVFSFFRLFITNPEVFKIKRTLTVNTQVIELEMSSFKERLITSLKVFYILAIAFVIIQVNWALNHTYDLFALRIGLALLISIVLYIIYILFQEQIKKSIISIINIKIEPRVYLSLLFFAAYFHMSSIFFYQEMNKSLDFVSLLFLIPIELIAIGYYLRDLKTLRYKSFSLLLVLPLIILQFSNTLGILQLADKLLTVYEIGYSMENSFLFTFRSVGIIVTSVLFFFYQKQKKLQLFEISNYYLLFLLSALYIFGQIFIWGPLMSFSSFPEAFEFSAIDIIIKGAQYLAIVLILLLVVFFFLRKRTKLIMLITLLVIVFIAFFNNTLFPFDLGTLQVNRFSEEKNLDAPIIYFIVESLLILSSFFIFVWLLKRKKSTYIVYSLIVLNIVVAT
;
A
#
# COMPACT_ATOMS: atom_id res chain seq x y z
N MET A 1 -49.33 25.73 -5.33
CA MET A 1 -48.71 24.41 -5.20
C MET A 1 -48.96 23.65 -6.48
N ASP A 2 -47.89 23.29 -7.18
CA ASP A 2 -48.01 22.46 -8.37
C ASP A 2 -48.52 21.06 -7.98
N VAL A 3 -49.23 20.38 -8.88
CA VAL A 3 -49.76 19.02 -8.64
C VAL A 3 -48.66 18.07 -8.14
N PHE A 4 -47.43 18.26 -8.63
CA PHE A 4 -46.25 17.54 -8.17
C PHE A 4 -45.92 17.77 -6.69
N GLU A 5 -45.96 19.02 -6.22
CA GLU A 5 -45.71 19.34 -4.80
C GLU A 5 -46.76 18.73 -3.88
N ILE A 6 -48.02 18.68 -4.32
CA ILE A 6 -49.12 18.05 -3.55
C ILE A 6 -48.85 16.54 -3.39
N ILE A 7 -48.41 15.88 -4.46
CA ILE A 7 -48.07 14.44 -4.43
C ILE A 7 -46.84 14.17 -3.55
N MET A 8 -45.84 15.06 -3.58
CA MET A 8 -44.59 14.88 -2.84
C MET A 8 -44.67 15.29 -1.37
N SER A 9 -45.58 16.20 -1.02
CA SER A 9 -45.78 16.72 0.35
C SER A 9 -45.79 15.65 1.46
N PRO A 10 -46.55 14.54 1.36
CA PRO A 10 -46.52 13.50 2.41
C PRO A 10 -45.16 12.83 2.56
N PHE A 11 -44.42 12.63 1.46
CA PHE A 11 -43.08 12.03 1.50
C PHE A 11 -42.07 13.00 2.12
N VAL A 12 -42.12 14.28 1.75
CA VAL A 12 -41.29 15.34 2.35
C VAL A 12 -41.57 15.47 3.84
N PHE A 13 -42.84 15.40 4.24
CA PHE A 13 -43.24 15.39 5.64
C PHE A 13 -42.60 14.22 6.38
N ILE A 14 -42.72 12.98 5.87
CA ILE A 14 -42.13 11.79 6.49
C ILE A 14 -40.61 11.96 6.65
N ILE A 15 -39.91 12.35 5.58
CA ILE A 15 -38.46 12.55 5.60
C ILE A 15 -38.06 13.60 6.63
N LYS A 16 -38.72 14.77 6.61
CA LYS A 16 -38.43 15.88 7.54
C LYS A 16 -38.58 15.44 9.00
N TYR A 17 -39.70 14.80 9.35
CA TYR A 17 -39.95 14.41 10.73
C TYR A 17 -38.98 13.34 11.22
N ILE A 18 -38.68 12.34 10.40
CA ILE A 18 -37.70 11.31 10.75
C ILE A 18 -36.30 11.92 10.90
N PHE A 19 -35.91 12.82 10.00
CA PHE A 19 -34.62 13.52 10.09
C PHE A 19 -34.51 14.34 11.37
N LEU A 20 -35.52 15.18 11.68
CA LEU A 20 -35.52 16.00 12.88
C LEU A 20 -35.51 15.15 14.15
N PHE A 21 -36.29 14.06 14.18
CA PHE A 21 -36.26 13.09 15.27
C PHE A 21 -34.87 12.47 15.43
N SER A 22 -34.24 12.08 14.33
CA SER A 22 -32.90 11.50 14.32
C SER A 22 -31.82 12.49 14.79
N TYR A 23 -31.96 13.76 14.40
CA TYR A 23 -31.09 14.83 14.87
C TYR A 23 -31.26 15.09 16.37
N ASN A 24 -32.50 15.16 16.86
CA ASN A 24 -32.78 15.31 18.29
C ASN A 24 -32.20 14.17 19.15
N LEU A 25 -32.09 12.96 18.59
CA LEU A 25 -31.48 11.81 19.25
C LEU A 25 -29.96 11.82 19.23
N SER A 26 -29.34 12.34 18.16
CA SER A 26 -27.90 12.18 17.90
C SER A 26 -27.06 13.44 18.12
N GLY A 27 -27.66 14.63 17.97
CA GLY A 27 -26.96 15.92 17.99
C GLY A 27 -26.06 16.19 16.77
N ASP A 28 -25.98 15.26 15.82
CA ASP A 28 -25.10 15.34 14.65
C ASP A 28 -25.90 15.17 13.35
N TYR A 29 -25.69 16.06 12.38
CA TYR A 29 -26.45 16.04 11.13
C TYR A 29 -26.13 14.85 10.23
N GLY A 30 -24.89 14.38 10.19
CA GLY A 30 -24.53 13.21 9.41
C GLY A 30 -25.07 11.92 10.01
N VAL A 31 -25.07 11.79 11.34
CA VAL A 31 -25.73 10.68 12.05
C VAL A 31 -27.24 10.74 11.85
N ALA A 32 -27.84 11.94 11.86
CA ALA A 32 -29.25 12.11 11.55
C ALA A 32 -29.61 11.57 10.15
N ILE A 33 -28.75 11.78 9.15
CA ILE A 33 -28.90 11.22 7.81
C ILE A 33 -28.79 9.69 7.82
N VAL A 34 -27.86 9.13 8.60
CA VAL A 34 -27.70 7.67 8.73
C VAL A 34 -28.95 7.02 9.30
N LEU A 35 -29.47 7.58 10.38
CA LEU A 35 -30.69 7.13 11.04
C LEU A 35 -31.92 7.34 10.13
N LEU A 36 -31.98 8.45 9.41
CA LEU A 36 -33.02 8.69 8.39
C LEU A 36 -33.07 7.54 7.37
N SER A 37 -31.93 7.17 6.79
CA SER A 37 -31.85 6.03 5.86
C SER A 37 -32.31 4.73 6.51
N LEU A 38 -31.92 4.48 7.76
CA LEU A 38 -32.31 3.27 8.48
C LEU A 38 -33.82 3.20 8.70
N PHE A 39 -34.42 4.27 9.23
CA PHE A 39 -35.86 4.34 9.50
C PHE A 39 -36.69 4.21 8.23
N ILE A 40 -36.32 4.90 7.15
CA ILE A 40 -36.99 4.75 5.86
C ILE A 40 -36.87 3.32 5.35
N SER A 41 -35.69 2.70 5.46
CA SER A 41 -35.50 1.31 5.05
C SER A 41 -36.37 0.34 5.85
N LEU A 42 -36.53 0.57 7.16
CA LEU A 42 -37.40 -0.23 8.03
C LEU A 42 -38.88 -0.05 7.71
N ILE A 43 -39.33 1.19 7.46
CA ILE A 43 -40.71 1.49 7.07
C ILE A 43 -41.06 0.80 5.75
N LEU A 44 -40.14 0.80 4.79
CA LEU A 44 -40.34 0.18 3.47
C LEU A 44 -40.08 -1.33 3.45
N LEU A 45 -39.48 -1.89 4.50
CA LEU A 45 -39.14 -3.32 4.58
C LEU A 45 -40.31 -4.27 4.27
N PRO A 46 -41.53 -4.12 4.84
CA PRO A 46 -42.66 -5.00 4.53
C PRO A 46 -43.05 -4.96 3.04
N ILE A 47 -42.97 -3.77 2.43
CA ILE A 47 -43.28 -3.56 1.01
C ILE A 47 -42.24 -4.29 0.15
N PHE A 48 -40.94 -4.14 0.47
CA PHE A 48 -39.88 -4.85 -0.25
C PHE A 48 -40.01 -6.38 -0.12
N ILE A 49 -40.39 -6.89 1.06
CA ILE A 49 -40.65 -8.33 1.25
C ILE A 49 -41.79 -8.81 0.34
N PHE A 50 -42.85 -8.00 0.17
CA PHE A 50 -43.95 -8.33 -0.73
C PHE A 50 -43.50 -8.37 -2.20
N ILE A 51 -42.73 -7.38 -2.65
CA ILE A 51 -42.19 -7.34 -4.01
C ILE A 51 -41.28 -8.54 -4.28
N GLU A 52 -40.38 -8.87 -3.35
CA GLU A 52 -39.47 -10.03 -3.51
C GLU A 52 -40.23 -11.35 -3.57
N LYS A 53 -41.28 -11.52 -2.74
CA LYS A 53 -42.16 -12.70 -2.82
C LYS A 53 -42.85 -12.80 -4.19
N ALA A 54 -43.37 -11.69 -4.71
CA ALA A 54 -43.98 -11.64 -6.04
C ALA A 54 -42.96 -11.98 -7.13
N LYS A 55 -41.74 -11.43 -7.04
CA LYS A 55 -40.65 -11.73 -7.97
C LYS A 55 -40.26 -13.19 -7.95
N LYS A 56 -40.05 -13.80 -6.78
CA LYS A 56 -39.69 -15.22 -6.67
C LYS A 56 -40.72 -16.11 -7.35
N LYS A 57 -42.01 -15.82 -7.17
CA LYS A 57 -43.10 -16.54 -7.86
C LYS A 57 -42.95 -16.43 -9.38
N ASP A 58 -42.70 -15.25 -9.92
CA ASP A 58 -42.54 -15.06 -11.35
C ASP A 58 -41.23 -15.66 -11.91
N ASP A 59 -40.14 -15.62 -11.15
CA ASP A 59 -38.88 -16.25 -11.54
C ASP A 59 -39.03 -17.77 -11.62
N THR A 60 -39.84 -18.39 -10.76
CA THR A 60 -40.14 -19.83 -10.88
C THR A 60 -40.94 -20.17 -12.14
N ILE A 61 -41.90 -19.31 -12.54
CA ILE A 61 -42.68 -19.49 -13.77
C ILE A 61 -41.77 -19.34 -14.99
N LYS A 62 -40.93 -18.30 -15.02
CA LYS A 62 -39.93 -18.09 -16.09
C LYS A 62 -39.00 -19.29 -16.23
N GLN A 63 -38.50 -19.84 -15.12
CA GLN A 63 -37.60 -21.00 -15.15
C GLN A 63 -38.28 -22.23 -15.76
N ARG A 64 -39.57 -22.48 -15.49
CA ARG A 64 -40.34 -23.57 -16.11
C ARG A 64 -40.57 -23.35 -17.60
N MET A 65 -40.79 -22.10 -18.01
CA MET A 65 -41.02 -21.73 -19.41
C MET A 65 -39.74 -21.72 -20.26
N LYS A 66 -38.58 -21.53 -19.64
CA LYS A 66 -37.29 -21.37 -20.32
C LYS A 66 -36.99 -22.40 -21.43
N PRO A 67 -37.11 -23.73 -21.21
CA PRO A 67 -36.83 -24.71 -22.26
C PRO A 67 -37.78 -24.57 -23.46
N LEU A 68 -39.07 -24.36 -23.21
CA LEU A 68 -40.09 -24.16 -24.25
C LEU A 68 -39.84 -22.87 -25.04
N VAL A 69 -39.41 -21.80 -24.34
CA VAL A 69 -39.01 -20.55 -24.99
C VAL A 69 -37.80 -20.78 -25.88
N GLU A 70 -36.80 -21.54 -25.45
CA GLU A 70 -35.61 -21.85 -26.24
C GLU A 70 -35.94 -22.68 -27.48
N GLU A 71 -36.82 -23.68 -27.36
CA GLU A 71 -37.32 -24.50 -28.47
C GLU A 71 -38.09 -23.66 -29.50
N ILE A 72 -39.04 -22.83 -29.07
CA ILE A 72 -39.79 -21.94 -29.97
C ILE A 72 -38.84 -20.98 -30.71
N LYS A 73 -37.80 -20.48 -30.03
CA LYS A 73 -36.80 -19.58 -30.62
C LYS A 73 -35.91 -20.27 -31.65
N ALA A 74 -35.66 -21.57 -31.50
CA ALA A 74 -34.87 -22.37 -32.42
C ALA A 74 -35.67 -22.74 -33.68
N CYS A 75 -36.93 -23.15 -33.51
CA CYS A 75 -37.78 -23.65 -34.59
C CYS A 75 -38.48 -22.55 -35.41
N TYR A 76 -38.85 -21.43 -34.77
CA TYR A 76 -39.68 -20.40 -35.42
C TYR A 76 -38.99 -19.03 -35.47
N LYS A 77 -39.32 -18.25 -36.51
CA LYS A 77 -38.81 -16.88 -36.75
C LYS A 77 -39.95 -15.92 -37.07
N GLY A 78 -39.68 -14.61 -37.01
CA GLY A 78 -40.65 -13.57 -37.40
C GLY A 78 -41.94 -13.57 -36.56
N GLN A 79 -43.08 -13.39 -37.25
CA GLN A 79 -44.40 -13.26 -36.61
C GLN A 79 -44.86 -14.56 -35.93
N GLU A 80 -44.56 -15.73 -36.51
CA GLU A 80 -44.95 -17.02 -35.93
C GLU A 80 -44.37 -17.21 -34.53
N ARG A 81 -43.07 -16.94 -34.37
CA ARG A 81 -42.39 -16.96 -33.07
C ARG A 81 -43.08 -16.04 -32.06
N TYR A 82 -43.52 -14.85 -32.48
CA TYR A 82 -44.24 -13.94 -31.60
C TYR A 82 -45.57 -14.54 -31.11
N TYR A 83 -46.35 -15.14 -32.00
CA TYR A 83 -47.63 -15.78 -31.64
C TYR A 83 -47.45 -17.01 -30.74
N TYR A 84 -46.43 -17.85 -30.99
CA TYR A 84 -46.12 -18.98 -30.12
C TYR A 84 -45.66 -18.54 -28.73
N LEU A 85 -44.77 -17.55 -28.63
CA LEU A 85 -44.35 -17.00 -27.34
C LEU A 85 -45.52 -16.32 -26.60
N LYS A 86 -46.41 -15.63 -27.31
CA LYS A 86 -47.62 -15.02 -26.73
C LYS A 86 -48.59 -16.09 -26.20
N THR A 87 -48.78 -17.17 -26.94
CA THR A 87 -49.61 -18.31 -26.51
C THR A 87 -49.01 -19.02 -25.30
N LEU A 88 -47.70 -19.27 -25.30
CA LEU A 88 -46.99 -19.86 -24.17
C LEU A 88 -47.13 -18.99 -22.89
N ASN A 89 -46.93 -17.68 -23.03
CA ASN A 89 -47.17 -16.71 -21.96
C ASN A 89 -48.60 -16.80 -21.42
N ARG A 90 -49.61 -16.91 -22.30
CA ARG A 90 -51.02 -17.06 -21.90
C ARG A 90 -51.27 -18.38 -21.16
N GLN A 91 -50.71 -19.49 -21.63
CA GLN A 91 -50.84 -20.81 -20.99
C GLN A 91 -50.25 -20.82 -19.57
N HIS A 92 -49.15 -20.12 -19.35
CA HIS A 92 -48.50 -20.01 -18.05
C HIS A 92 -48.99 -18.82 -17.20
N ASN A 93 -50.06 -18.12 -17.62
CA ASN A 93 -50.58 -16.91 -16.96
C ASN A 93 -49.49 -15.85 -16.70
N TYR A 94 -48.51 -15.77 -17.59
CA TYR A 94 -47.38 -14.85 -17.51
C TYR A 94 -47.61 -13.64 -18.41
N SER A 95 -47.77 -12.46 -17.83
CA SER A 95 -47.91 -11.21 -18.59
C SER A 95 -46.54 -10.53 -18.80
N PRO A 96 -46.32 -9.82 -19.90
CA PRO A 96 -45.11 -9.01 -20.09
C PRO A 96 -44.91 -7.96 -19.00
N THR A 97 -45.98 -7.45 -18.40
CA THR A 97 -45.94 -6.47 -17.30
C THR A 97 -45.30 -7.02 -16.02
N ARG A 98 -45.31 -8.35 -15.82
CA ARG A 98 -44.60 -9.00 -14.71
C ARG A 98 -43.08 -8.90 -14.82
N ALA A 99 -42.56 -8.66 -16.02
CA ALA A 99 -41.14 -8.37 -16.20
C ALA A 99 -40.71 -7.04 -15.56
N LEU A 100 -41.66 -6.17 -15.16
CA LEU A 100 -41.40 -4.91 -14.48
C LEU A 100 -41.34 -5.03 -12.95
N ILE A 101 -41.72 -6.18 -12.37
CA ILE A 101 -41.65 -6.40 -10.91
C ILE A 101 -40.26 -6.13 -10.33
N PRO A 102 -39.13 -6.53 -10.96
CA PRO A 102 -37.79 -6.20 -10.46
C PRO A 102 -37.52 -4.68 -10.41
N VAL A 103 -38.15 -3.91 -11.30
CA VAL A 103 -38.02 -2.44 -11.37
C VAL A 103 -38.90 -1.76 -10.33
N LEU A 104 -39.97 -2.42 -9.86
CA LEU A 104 -40.89 -1.87 -8.86
C LEU A 104 -40.19 -1.50 -7.55
N SER A 105 -39.17 -2.28 -7.15
CA SER A 105 -38.34 -1.97 -5.98
C SER A 105 -37.64 -0.61 -6.09
N LEU A 106 -37.19 -0.22 -7.29
CA LEU A 106 -36.59 1.09 -7.54
C LEU A 106 -37.66 2.19 -7.56
N LEU A 107 -38.80 1.94 -8.23
CA LEU A 107 -39.89 2.92 -8.35
C LEU A 107 -40.43 3.36 -6.98
N ILE A 108 -40.51 2.45 -6.01
CA ILE A 108 -40.97 2.79 -4.66
C ILE A 108 -39.97 3.68 -3.92
N GLN A 109 -38.67 3.59 -4.22
CA GLN A 109 -37.65 4.42 -3.58
C GLN A 109 -37.59 5.84 -4.16
N ILE A 110 -37.96 6.03 -5.43
CA ILE A 110 -37.85 7.32 -6.13
C ILE A 110 -38.62 8.46 -5.42
N PRO A 111 -39.88 8.30 -4.98
CA PRO A 111 -40.58 9.35 -4.22
C PRO A 111 -39.86 9.73 -2.92
N PHE A 112 -39.33 8.76 -2.17
CA PHE A 112 -38.57 9.05 -0.95
C PHE A 112 -37.23 9.72 -1.25
N PHE A 113 -36.60 9.38 -2.39
CA PHE A 113 -35.37 10.04 -2.85
C PHE A 113 -35.62 11.49 -3.24
N ILE A 114 -36.64 11.76 -4.04
CA ILE A 114 -37.02 13.13 -4.45
C ILE A 114 -37.40 13.95 -3.22
N ALA A 115 -38.14 13.37 -2.27
CA ALA A 115 -38.48 14.04 -1.03
C ALA A 115 -37.24 14.37 -0.17
N ALA A 116 -36.29 13.43 -0.09
CA ALA A 116 -35.02 13.66 0.58
C ALA A 116 -34.17 14.73 -0.12
N TYR A 117 -34.15 14.76 -1.45
CA TYR A 117 -33.49 15.81 -2.21
C TYR A 117 -34.10 17.18 -1.91
N GLN A 118 -35.41 17.33 -2.08
CA GLN A 118 -36.13 18.58 -1.81
C GLN A 118 -35.90 19.08 -0.38
N PHE A 119 -35.92 18.19 0.60
CA PHE A 119 -35.71 18.56 1.99
C PHE A 119 -34.25 18.88 2.31
N LEU A 120 -33.31 17.94 2.05
CA LEU A 120 -31.92 18.07 2.49
C LEU A 120 -31.15 19.16 1.73
N GLU A 121 -31.45 19.38 0.45
CA GLU A 121 -30.80 20.43 -0.34
C GLU A 121 -31.14 21.84 0.17
N HIS A 122 -32.38 22.05 0.63
CA HIS A 122 -32.86 23.35 1.11
C HIS A 122 -32.76 23.52 2.63
N TYR A 123 -32.20 22.54 3.33
CA TYR A 123 -32.10 22.59 4.78
C TYR A 123 -30.82 23.32 5.19
N SER A 124 -30.94 24.64 5.39
CA SER A 124 -29.84 25.56 5.70
C SER A 124 -28.88 25.11 6.81
N PRO A 125 -29.33 24.42 7.89
CA PRO A 125 -28.41 23.98 8.95
C PRO A 125 -27.35 22.95 8.53
N LEU A 126 -27.48 22.31 7.35
CA LEU A 126 -26.47 21.40 6.81
C LEU A 126 -25.26 22.12 6.20
N ILE A 127 -25.38 23.42 5.92
CA ILE A 127 -24.31 24.20 5.27
C ILE A 127 -23.09 24.25 6.17
N GLY A 128 -21.95 23.79 5.65
CA GLY A 128 -20.68 23.79 6.38
C GLY A 128 -20.56 22.70 7.45
N GLN A 129 -21.53 21.80 7.54
CA GLN A 129 -21.44 20.65 8.45
C GLN A 129 -20.61 19.54 7.81
N SER A 130 -19.59 19.08 8.53
CA SER A 130 -18.73 17.97 8.09
C SER A 130 -19.20 16.64 8.67
N PHE A 131 -18.96 15.55 7.94
CA PHE A 131 -19.24 14.20 8.44
C PHE A 131 -18.28 13.18 7.85
N LEU A 132 -17.52 12.48 8.69
CA LEU A 132 -16.47 11.54 8.28
C LEU A 132 -15.45 12.20 7.33
N PHE A 133 -15.40 11.76 6.07
CA PHE A 133 -14.51 12.29 5.04
C PHE A 133 -15.18 13.38 4.17
N ILE A 134 -16.44 13.72 4.46
CA ILE A 134 -17.22 14.74 3.78
C ILE A 134 -17.00 16.07 4.49
N ASN A 135 -16.49 17.07 3.76
CA ASN A 135 -16.19 18.39 4.33
C ASN A 135 -17.45 19.25 4.51
N ASP A 136 -18.43 19.12 3.61
CA ASP A 136 -19.66 19.93 3.62
C ASP A 136 -20.83 19.11 3.10
N LEU A 137 -21.79 18.83 3.99
CA LEU A 137 -22.99 18.03 3.72
C LEU A 137 -23.91 18.69 2.68
N SER A 138 -23.89 20.02 2.54
CA SER A 138 -24.76 20.73 1.59
C SER A 138 -24.21 20.80 0.16
N LYS A 139 -22.94 20.43 -0.05
CA LYS A 139 -22.26 20.51 -1.36
C LYS A 139 -21.90 19.11 -1.87
N ALA A 140 -21.60 19.03 -3.17
CA ALA A 140 -21.04 17.81 -3.74
C ALA A 140 -19.75 17.42 -2.99
N ASP A 141 -19.59 16.12 -2.72
CA ASP A 141 -18.38 15.59 -2.09
C ASP A 141 -17.17 15.88 -2.98
N SER A 142 -16.04 16.27 -2.39
CA SER A 142 -14.82 16.54 -3.13
C SER A 142 -13.63 16.05 -2.32
N PHE A 143 -13.22 14.82 -2.62
CA PHE A 143 -12.01 14.27 -2.04
C PHE A 143 -10.80 14.85 -2.77
N MET A 144 -9.95 15.54 -2.02
CA MET A 144 -8.75 16.23 -2.53
C MET A 144 -9.04 17.24 -3.66
N GLY A 145 -10.25 17.84 -3.68
CA GLY A 145 -10.60 18.90 -4.62
C GLY A 145 -10.92 18.45 -6.05
N ALA A 146 -10.91 17.14 -6.35
CA ALA A 146 -10.97 16.66 -7.74
C ALA A 146 -11.96 15.52 -8.01
N ILE A 147 -12.24 14.64 -7.02
CA ILE A 147 -13.04 13.42 -7.26
C ILE A 147 -14.10 13.24 -6.17
N ASN A 148 -15.32 12.92 -6.60
CA ASN A 148 -16.46 12.70 -5.70
C ASN A 148 -16.48 11.21 -5.33
N ILE A 149 -16.19 10.86 -4.07
CA ILE A 149 -16.05 9.46 -3.62
C ILE A 149 -17.41 8.83 -3.36
N LEU A 150 -18.34 9.57 -2.75
CA LEU A 150 -19.68 9.08 -2.40
C LEU A 150 -20.42 8.40 -3.57
N PRO A 151 -20.52 9.01 -4.77
CA PRO A 151 -21.22 8.38 -5.91
C PRO A 151 -20.55 7.07 -6.35
N VAL A 152 -19.24 6.97 -6.25
CA VAL A 152 -18.48 5.77 -6.58
C VAL A 152 -18.75 4.67 -5.54
N LEU A 153 -18.68 5.00 -4.25
CA LEU A 153 -18.95 4.07 -3.15
C LEU A 153 -20.38 3.54 -3.21
N MET A 154 -21.34 4.44 -3.40
CA MET A 154 -22.74 4.13 -3.66
C MET A 154 -22.90 3.12 -4.80
N THR A 155 -22.23 3.36 -5.92
CA THR A 155 -22.28 2.49 -7.11
C THR A 155 -21.66 1.13 -6.84
N ILE A 156 -20.53 1.07 -6.11
CA ILE A 156 -19.90 -0.20 -5.72
C ILE A 156 -20.86 -1.03 -4.87
N VAL A 157 -21.49 -0.45 -3.85
CA VAL A 157 -22.47 -1.15 -2.99
C VAL A 157 -23.64 -1.65 -3.82
N ASN A 158 -24.12 -0.84 -4.77
CA ASN A 158 -25.21 -1.24 -5.67
C ASN A 158 -24.77 -2.41 -6.57
N LEU A 159 -23.58 -2.36 -7.19
CA LEU A 159 -23.06 -3.43 -8.03
C LEU A 159 -22.86 -4.74 -7.25
N VAL A 160 -22.42 -4.69 -6.00
CA VAL A 160 -22.34 -5.86 -5.12
C VAL A 160 -23.73 -6.46 -4.91
N THR A 161 -24.73 -5.62 -4.63
CA THR A 161 -26.13 -6.05 -4.48
C THR A 161 -26.64 -6.71 -5.76
N VAL A 162 -26.40 -6.10 -6.93
CA VAL A 162 -26.74 -6.64 -8.24
C VAL A 162 -26.10 -8.00 -8.47
N TYR A 163 -24.82 -8.16 -8.12
CA TYR A 163 -24.09 -9.42 -8.28
C TYR A 163 -24.77 -10.56 -7.51
N PHE A 164 -25.02 -10.37 -6.20
CA PHE A 164 -25.65 -11.40 -5.38
C PHE A 164 -27.09 -11.66 -5.82
N TYR A 165 -27.84 -10.62 -6.16
CA TYR A 165 -29.21 -10.75 -6.62
C TYR A 165 -29.33 -11.55 -7.93
N THR A 166 -28.38 -11.38 -8.85
CA THR A 166 -28.41 -12.00 -10.18
C THR A 166 -27.54 -13.25 -10.31
N ILE A 167 -26.96 -13.76 -9.22
CA ILE A 167 -26.08 -14.93 -9.25
C ILE A 167 -26.77 -16.17 -9.82
N ASN A 168 -28.07 -16.32 -9.55
CA ASN A 168 -28.92 -17.40 -10.05
C ASN A 168 -29.82 -16.96 -11.22
N GLY A 169 -29.64 -15.74 -11.73
CA GLY A 169 -30.49 -15.10 -12.73
C GLY A 169 -29.92 -15.14 -14.16
N GLU A 170 -30.65 -14.53 -15.09
CA GLU A 170 -30.19 -14.42 -16.48
C GLU A 170 -29.16 -13.29 -16.66
N LYS A 171 -28.18 -13.50 -17.56
CA LYS A 171 -27.16 -12.49 -17.89
C LYS A 171 -27.78 -11.16 -18.37
N LYS A 172 -28.91 -11.22 -19.07
CA LYS A 172 -29.61 -10.04 -19.59
C LYS A 172 -30.13 -9.14 -18.46
N GLU A 173 -30.72 -9.74 -17.42
CA GLU A 173 -31.22 -9.02 -16.23
C GLU A 173 -30.06 -8.34 -15.49
N ARG A 174 -28.95 -9.06 -15.29
CA ARG A 174 -27.73 -8.50 -14.69
C ARG A 174 -27.19 -7.30 -15.45
N ASN A 175 -27.04 -7.42 -16.76
CA ASN A 175 -26.52 -6.32 -17.58
C ASN A 175 -27.44 -5.10 -17.53
N GLN A 176 -28.76 -5.31 -17.53
CA GLN A 176 -29.72 -4.21 -17.39
C GLN A 176 -29.55 -3.48 -16.05
N MET A 177 -29.40 -4.20 -14.93
CA MET A 177 -29.19 -3.59 -13.62
C MET A 177 -27.84 -2.85 -13.52
N ILE A 178 -26.78 -3.37 -14.16
CA ILE A 178 -25.49 -2.68 -14.23
C ILE A 178 -25.60 -1.37 -15.01
N VAL A 179 -26.31 -1.37 -16.15
CA VAL A 179 -26.57 -0.15 -16.94
C VAL A 179 -27.33 0.88 -16.10
N ILE A 180 -28.35 0.45 -15.36
CA ILE A 180 -29.09 1.34 -14.44
C ILE A 180 -28.14 1.92 -13.38
N ALA A 181 -27.30 1.10 -12.75
CA ALA A 181 -26.32 1.60 -11.77
C ALA A 181 -25.34 2.62 -12.37
N ALA A 182 -24.88 2.41 -13.61
CA ALA A 182 -24.02 3.36 -14.32
C ALA A 182 -24.73 4.67 -14.65
N VAL A 183 -26.01 4.63 -15.05
CA VAL A 183 -26.82 5.84 -15.27
C VAL A 183 -26.98 6.63 -13.96
N PHE A 184 -27.25 5.94 -12.85
CA PHE A 184 -27.34 6.58 -11.53
C PHE A 184 -26.01 7.19 -11.08
N LEU A 185 -24.86 6.56 -11.38
CA LEU A 185 -23.55 7.13 -11.09
C LEU A 185 -23.38 8.50 -11.77
N ILE A 186 -23.69 8.58 -13.06
CA ILE A 186 -23.54 9.82 -13.85
C ILE A 186 -24.54 10.88 -13.36
N MET A 187 -25.80 10.49 -13.15
CA MET A 187 -26.87 11.41 -12.75
C MET A 187 -26.66 11.98 -11.34
N LEU A 188 -26.19 11.17 -10.39
CA LEU A 188 -26.03 11.57 -9.00
C LEU A 188 -24.64 12.14 -8.68
N TYR A 189 -23.71 12.17 -9.65
CA TYR A 189 -22.31 12.50 -9.40
C TYR A 189 -22.10 13.86 -8.72
N ASN A 190 -22.87 14.88 -9.13
CA ASN A 190 -22.73 16.27 -8.66
C ASN A 190 -23.77 16.69 -7.62
N LEU A 191 -24.57 15.77 -7.08
CA LEU A 191 -25.59 16.13 -6.10
C LEU A 191 -24.97 16.38 -4.71
N PRO A 192 -25.69 17.06 -3.79
CA PRO A 192 -25.25 17.30 -2.42
C PRO A 192 -24.88 16.01 -1.68
N SER A 193 -23.75 16.03 -0.97
CA SER A 193 -23.19 14.87 -0.28
C SER A 193 -24.13 14.32 0.80
N ALA A 194 -24.97 15.15 1.44
CA ALA A 194 -26.03 14.69 2.34
C ALA A 194 -27.02 13.74 1.66
N LEU A 195 -27.46 14.07 0.44
CA LEU A 195 -28.37 13.23 -0.33
C LEU A 195 -27.68 11.94 -0.77
N LEU A 196 -26.42 12.04 -1.23
CA LEU A 196 -25.68 10.84 -1.61
C LEU A 196 -25.39 9.94 -0.42
N LEU A 197 -25.13 10.48 0.76
CA LEU A 197 -24.95 9.72 1.99
C LEU A 197 -26.23 8.95 2.32
N TYR A 198 -27.38 9.63 2.28
CA TYR A 198 -28.70 9.03 2.47
C TYR A 198 -28.93 7.85 1.50
N TRP A 199 -28.65 8.08 0.22
CA TRP A 199 -28.88 7.08 -0.83
C TRP A 199 -27.87 5.92 -0.76
N THR A 200 -26.62 6.20 -0.43
CA THR A 200 -25.58 5.18 -0.21
C THR A 200 -25.99 4.23 0.91
N LEU A 201 -26.45 4.77 2.04
CA LEU A 201 -26.89 3.96 3.17
C LEU A 201 -28.15 3.18 2.84
N ASN A 202 -29.07 3.72 2.04
CA ASN A 202 -30.20 2.95 1.51
C ASN A 202 -29.76 1.76 0.65
N ASN A 203 -28.69 1.90 -0.15
CA ASN A 203 -28.11 0.78 -0.90
C ASN A 203 -27.46 -0.25 0.04
N VAL A 204 -26.77 0.21 1.09
CA VAL A 204 -26.19 -0.67 2.11
C VAL A 204 -27.27 -1.46 2.85
N PHE A 205 -28.35 -0.81 3.28
CA PHE A 205 -29.47 -1.50 3.91
C PHE A 205 -30.22 -2.40 2.93
N SER A 206 -30.26 -2.04 1.65
CA SER A 206 -30.80 -2.92 0.61
C SER A 206 -29.97 -4.18 0.41
N PHE A 207 -28.64 -4.07 0.49
CA PHE A 207 -27.76 -5.23 0.53
C PHE A 207 -28.03 -6.11 1.76
N PHE A 208 -28.10 -5.52 2.96
CA PHE A 208 -28.39 -6.27 4.18
C PHE A 208 -29.76 -6.94 4.18
N ARG A 209 -30.77 -6.28 3.60
CA ARG A 209 -32.10 -6.85 3.42
C ARG A 209 -32.08 -8.15 2.62
N LEU A 210 -31.13 -8.32 1.69
CA LEU A 210 -31.00 -9.52 0.88
C LEU A 210 -30.76 -10.78 1.74
N PHE A 211 -30.11 -10.66 2.90
CA PHE A 211 -29.91 -11.77 3.83
C PHE A 211 -31.24 -12.26 4.43
N ILE A 212 -32.21 -11.37 4.57
CA ILE A 212 -33.54 -11.69 5.11
C ILE A 212 -34.45 -12.19 3.98
N THR A 213 -34.46 -11.51 2.84
CA THR A 213 -35.41 -11.81 1.77
C THR A 213 -34.98 -13.00 0.92
N ASN A 214 -33.70 -13.10 0.55
CA ASN A 214 -33.19 -14.08 -0.40
C ASN A 214 -31.91 -14.77 0.13
N PRO A 215 -31.96 -15.40 1.32
CA PRO A 215 -30.78 -16.04 1.93
C PRO A 215 -30.12 -17.10 1.03
N GLU A 216 -30.87 -17.69 0.11
CA GLU A 216 -30.39 -18.67 -0.86
C GLU A 216 -29.32 -18.14 -1.83
N VAL A 217 -29.25 -16.83 -2.08
CA VAL A 217 -28.21 -16.26 -2.98
C VAL A 217 -26.82 -16.29 -2.37
N PHE A 218 -26.74 -16.40 -1.04
CA PHE A 218 -25.49 -16.56 -0.30
C PHE A 218 -25.09 -18.03 -0.13
N LYS A 219 -25.94 -18.97 -0.55
CA LYS A 219 -25.64 -20.42 -0.58
C LYS A 219 -25.16 -20.80 -1.99
N ILE A 220 -23.94 -21.35 -2.11
CA ILE A 220 -23.39 -21.75 -3.42
C ILE A 220 -24.21 -22.93 -3.99
N LYS A 221 -24.94 -22.68 -5.08
CA LYS A 221 -25.73 -23.69 -5.83
C LYS A 221 -24.77 -24.54 -6.68
N ARG A 222 -24.45 -25.76 -6.21
CA ARG A 222 -23.79 -26.81 -7.02
C ARG A 222 -24.63 -27.10 -8.26
N THR A 223 -24.06 -26.94 -9.45
CA THR A 223 -24.60 -27.62 -10.65
C THR A 223 -23.93 -29.00 -10.73
N LEU A 224 -24.77 -30.03 -10.89
CA LEU A 224 -24.43 -31.44 -10.78
C LEU A 224 -23.38 -31.90 -11.81
N THR A 225 -22.31 -32.52 -11.33
CA THR A 225 -21.63 -33.67 -11.97
C THR A 225 -20.81 -34.40 -10.90
N VAL A 226 -20.91 -35.73 -10.90
CA VAL A 226 -20.52 -36.65 -9.83
C VAL A 226 -19.00 -36.76 -9.65
N ASN A 227 -18.50 -36.59 -8.41
CA ASN A 227 -17.44 -37.43 -7.82
C ASN A 227 -17.23 -37.10 -6.33
N THR A 228 -17.62 -38.03 -5.45
CA THR A 228 -17.72 -37.85 -3.99
C THR A 228 -16.37 -37.81 -3.25
N GLN A 229 -15.28 -38.33 -3.84
CA GLN A 229 -13.97 -38.43 -3.18
C GLN A 229 -13.11 -37.15 -3.26
N VAL A 230 -13.29 -36.32 -4.30
CA VAL A 230 -12.59 -35.01 -4.40
C VAL A 230 -13.22 -33.99 -3.44
N ILE A 231 -14.51 -34.18 -3.11
CA ILE A 231 -15.31 -33.27 -2.28
C ILE A 231 -14.84 -33.23 -0.82
N GLU A 232 -14.44 -34.33 -0.20
CA GLU A 232 -13.97 -34.30 1.20
C GLU A 232 -12.63 -33.54 1.35
N LEU A 233 -11.76 -33.65 0.36
CA LEU A 233 -10.48 -32.93 0.30
C LEU A 233 -10.67 -31.44 -0.01
N GLU A 234 -11.61 -31.06 -0.87
CA GLU A 234 -11.91 -29.64 -1.12
C GLU A 234 -12.73 -28.99 0.01
N MET A 235 -13.65 -29.72 0.63
CA MET A 235 -14.55 -29.25 1.70
C MET A 235 -13.80 -29.00 3.02
N SER A 236 -12.76 -29.79 3.33
CA SER A 236 -11.82 -29.49 4.41
C SER A 236 -10.99 -28.24 4.11
N SER A 237 -10.45 -28.11 2.90
CA SER A 237 -9.68 -26.92 2.48
C SER A 237 -10.51 -25.63 2.42
N PHE A 238 -11.82 -25.74 2.15
CA PHE A 238 -12.74 -24.59 2.08
C PHE A 238 -13.23 -24.16 3.46
N LYS A 239 -13.56 -25.11 4.34
CA LYS A 239 -13.88 -24.84 5.75
C LYS A 239 -12.69 -24.16 6.43
N GLU A 240 -11.46 -24.59 6.14
CA GLU A 240 -10.25 -23.89 6.57
C GLU A 240 -10.14 -22.47 5.98
N ARG A 241 -10.41 -22.26 4.69
CA ARG A 241 -10.39 -20.91 4.09
C ARG A 241 -11.42 -19.96 4.70
N LEU A 242 -12.65 -20.43 4.97
CA LEU A 242 -13.72 -19.66 5.59
C LEU A 242 -13.44 -19.35 7.07
N ILE A 243 -12.91 -20.33 7.82
CA ILE A 243 -12.48 -20.12 9.21
C ILE A 243 -11.29 -19.15 9.26
N THR A 244 -10.36 -19.23 8.31
CA THR A 244 -9.22 -18.32 8.23
C THR A 244 -9.64 -16.91 7.82
N SER A 245 -10.63 -16.75 6.93
CA SER A 245 -11.18 -15.43 6.57
C SER A 245 -11.98 -14.81 7.71
N LEU A 246 -12.78 -15.61 8.44
CA LEU A 246 -13.49 -15.13 9.63
C LEU A 246 -12.53 -14.68 10.73
N LYS A 247 -11.38 -15.36 10.91
CA LYS A 247 -10.32 -14.89 11.83
C LYS A 247 -9.82 -13.49 11.45
N VAL A 248 -9.66 -13.18 10.16
CA VAL A 248 -9.26 -11.83 9.69
C VAL A 248 -10.32 -10.79 10.04
N PHE A 249 -11.61 -11.11 9.84
CA PHE A 249 -12.71 -10.25 10.28
C PHE A 249 -12.67 -9.99 11.80
N TYR A 250 -12.53 -11.03 12.61
CA TYR A 250 -12.45 -10.87 14.07
C TYR A 250 -11.24 -10.06 14.51
N ILE A 251 -10.07 -10.26 13.88
CA ILE A 251 -8.87 -9.47 14.17
C ILE A 251 -9.09 -8.00 13.84
N LEU A 252 -9.67 -7.69 12.67
CA LEU A 252 -9.99 -6.32 12.27
C LEU A 252 -11.02 -5.70 13.24
N ALA A 253 -12.10 -6.40 13.53
CA ALA A 253 -13.15 -5.95 14.44
C ALA A 253 -12.59 -5.68 15.85
N ILE A 254 -11.79 -6.59 16.39
CA ILE A 254 -11.16 -6.44 17.71
C ILE A 254 -10.18 -5.26 17.70
N ALA A 255 -9.34 -5.12 16.68
CA ALA A 255 -8.39 -4.02 16.57
C ALA A 255 -9.10 -2.67 16.52
N PHE A 256 -10.13 -2.53 15.67
CA PHE A 256 -10.91 -1.30 15.59
C PHE A 256 -11.67 -1.00 16.89
N VAL A 257 -12.23 -2.02 17.55
CA VAL A 257 -12.88 -1.84 18.86
C VAL A 257 -11.87 -1.39 19.92
N ILE A 258 -10.68 -2.00 19.99
CA ILE A 258 -9.61 -1.59 20.93
C ILE A 258 -9.22 -0.13 20.69
N ILE A 259 -9.09 0.29 19.42
CA ILE A 259 -8.78 1.68 19.06
C ILE A 259 -9.88 2.63 19.58
N GLN A 260 -11.16 2.29 19.38
CA GLN A 260 -12.27 3.12 19.87
C GLN A 260 -12.40 3.11 21.40
N VAL A 261 -12.10 1.99 22.06
CA VAL A 261 -12.05 1.89 23.52
C VAL A 261 -10.92 2.76 24.08
N ASN A 262 -9.73 2.69 23.50
CA ASN A 262 -8.60 3.52 23.90
C ASN A 262 -8.89 5.01 23.71
N TRP A 263 -9.59 5.38 22.63
CA TRP A 263 -10.03 6.75 22.41
C TRP A 263 -11.04 7.23 23.47
N ALA A 264 -12.05 6.41 23.77
CA ALA A 264 -13.09 6.73 24.75
C ALA A 264 -12.56 6.83 26.19
N LEU A 265 -11.47 6.15 26.51
CA LEU A 265 -10.78 6.31 27.80
C LEU A 265 -10.07 7.68 27.94
N ASN A 266 -9.76 8.33 26.82
CA ASN A 266 -9.03 9.60 26.78
C ASN A 266 -9.93 10.82 26.49
N HIS A 267 -11.23 10.63 26.23
CA HIS A 267 -12.21 11.69 25.88
C HIS A 267 -13.55 11.48 26.62
N THR A 268 -14.51 12.41 26.49
CA THR A 268 -15.85 12.27 27.10
C THR A 268 -16.64 11.10 26.47
N TYR A 269 -17.44 10.40 27.29
CA TYR A 269 -18.14 9.15 26.94
C TYR A 269 -19.29 9.28 25.94
N ASP A 270 -19.55 10.49 25.41
CA ASP A 270 -20.64 10.71 24.48
C ASP A 270 -20.41 9.93 23.17
N LEU A 271 -21.43 9.18 22.73
CA LEU A 271 -21.45 8.38 21.48
C LEU A 271 -20.58 7.10 21.45
N PHE A 272 -20.10 6.58 22.58
CA PHE A 272 -19.27 5.36 22.65
C PHE A 272 -19.88 4.14 21.93
N ALA A 273 -21.17 3.86 22.16
CA ALA A 273 -21.86 2.74 21.53
C ALA A 273 -21.98 2.89 20.01
N LEU A 274 -22.14 4.13 19.52
CA LEU A 274 -22.22 4.44 18.09
C LEU A 274 -20.86 4.23 17.41
N ARG A 275 -19.76 4.64 18.07
CA ARG A 275 -18.38 4.47 17.57
C ARG A 275 -18.00 2.99 17.46
N ILE A 276 -18.40 2.16 18.42
CA ILE A 276 -18.27 0.69 18.32
C ILE A 276 -19.07 0.15 17.13
N GLY A 277 -20.31 0.62 16.94
CA GLY A 277 -21.15 0.25 15.80
C GLY A 277 -20.51 0.57 14.45
N LEU A 278 -19.94 1.77 14.30
CA LEU A 278 -19.23 2.20 13.08
C LEU A 278 -17.93 1.42 12.86
N ALA A 279 -17.15 1.17 13.92
CA ALA A 279 -15.94 0.34 13.87
C ALA A 279 -16.25 -1.08 13.35
N LEU A 280 -17.35 -1.68 13.80
CA LEU A 280 -17.81 -2.98 13.32
C LEU A 280 -18.25 -2.92 11.85
N LEU A 281 -19.00 -1.87 11.45
CA LEU A 281 -19.40 -1.65 10.05
C LEU A 281 -18.20 -1.49 9.11
N ILE A 282 -17.21 -0.69 9.50
CA ILE A 282 -15.96 -0.51 8.73
C ILE A 282 -15.21 -1.84 8.62
N SER A 283 -15.14 -2.61 9.71
CA SER A 283 -14.52 -3.94 9.72
C SER A 283 -15.22 -4.92 8.78
N ILE A 284 -16.55 -4.85 8.66
CA ILE A 284 -17.33 -5.63 7.70
C ILE A 284 -17.01 -5.20 6.27
N VAL A 285 -16.95 -3.90 5.98
CA VAL A 285 -16.61 -3.38 4.64
C VAL A 285 -15.21 -3.80 4.23
N LEU A 286 -14.21 -3.65 5.11
CA LEU A 286 -12.83 -4.07 4.86
C LEU A 286 -12.72 -5.58 4.66
N TYR A 287 -13.50 -6.37 5.42
CA TYR A 287 -13.58 -7.82 5.22
C TYR A 287 -14.18 -8.20 3.87
N ILE A 288 -15.21 -7.49 3.41
CA ILE A 288 -15.81 -7.69 2.08
C ILE A 288 -14.80 -7.35 0.97
N ILE A 289 -14.07 -6.24 1.11
CA ILE A 289 -12.99 -5.88 0.17
C ILE A 289 -11.92 -6.97 0.16
N TYR A 290 -11.51 -7.46 1.34
CA TYR A 290 -10.55 -8.56 1.43
C TYR A 290 -11.02 -9.82 0.69
N ILE A 291 -12.29 -10.22 0.83
CA ILE A 291 -12.86 -11.37 0.09
C ILE A 291 -12.89 -11.11 -1.41
N LEU A 292 -13.42 -9.96 -1.84
CA LEU A 292 -13.60 -9.62 -3.25
C LEU A 292 -12.27 -9.57 -4.00
N PHE A 293 -11.23 -9.08 -3.34
CA PHE A 293 -9.91 -8.95 -3.93
C PHE A 293 -8.94 -10.05 -3.48
N GLN A 294 -9.37 -11.07 -2.72
CA GLN A 294 -8.45 -12.05 -2.14
C GLN A 294 -7.59 -12.75 -3.20
N GLU A 295 -8.20 -13.17 -4.31
CA GLU A 295 -7.51 -13.81 -5.42
C GLU A 295 -6.63 -12.84 -6.21
N GLN A 296 -7.01 -11.56 -6.30
CA GLN A 296 -6.24 -10.55 -7.02
C GLN A 296 -5.05 -10.05 -6.20
N ILE A 297 -5.26 -9.81 -4.90
CA ILE A 297 -4.23 -9.58 -3.88
C ILE A 297 -3.28 -10.76 -3.85
N LYS A 298 -3.79 -12.00 -3.80
CA LYS A 298 -2.96 -13.20 -3.84
C LYS A 298 -2.18 -13.30 -5.15
N LYS A 299 -2.78 -13.00 -6.32
CA LYS A 299 -2.08 -12.97 -7.61
C LYS A 299 -1.01 -11.87 -7.67
N SER A 300 -1.28 -10.67 -7.16
CA SER A 300 -0.33 -9.56 -7.09
C SER A 300 0.81 -9.85 -6.11
N ILE A 301 0.49 -10.43 -4.94
CA ILE A 301 1.48 -10.88 -3.97
C ILE A 301 2.33 -12.00 -4.59
N ILE A 302 1.72 -12.98 -5.26
CA ILE A 302 2.44 -14.06 -5.95
C ILE A 302 3.30 -13.51 -7.11
N SER A 303 2.81 -12.52 -7.87
CA SER A 303 3.59 -11.92 -8.95
C SER A 303 4.80 -11.18 -8.42
N ILE A 304 4.65 -10.40 -7.33
CA ILE A 304 5.76 -9.73 -6.63
C ILE A 304 6.74 -10.75 -6.04
N ILE A 305 6.25 -11.81 -5.39
CA ILE A 305 7.07 -12.92 -4.83
C ILE A 305 7.88 -13.64 -5.93
N ASN A 306 7.36 -13.70 -7.15
CA ASN A 306 7.98 -14.44 -8.25
C ASN A 306 8.99 -13.62 -9.08
N ILE A 307 9.16 -12.31 -8.80
CA ILE A 307 10.14 -11.49 -9.50
C ILE A 307 11.55 -12.00 -9.19
N LYS A 308 12.26 -12.47 -10.22
CA LYS A 308 13.66 -12.93 -10.10
C LYS A 308 14.62 -11.79 -10.39
N ILE A 309 15.12 -11.16 -9.33
CA ILE A 309 16.23 -10.21 -9.41
C ILE A 309 17.54 -10.99 -9.26
N GLU A 310 18.63 -10.51 -9.84
CA GLU A 310 19.97 -11.03 -9.58
C GLU A 310 20.58 -10.40 -8.31
N PRO A 311 21.40 -11.13 -7.52
CA PRO A 311 21.97 -10.58 -6.28
C PRO A 311 22.81 -9.31 -6.46
N ARG A 312 23.40 -9.12 -7.64
CA ARG A 312 24.16 -7.92 -7.98
C ARG A 312 23.25 -6.71 -8.10
N VAL A 313 22.12 -6.86 -8.79
CA VAL A 313 21.12 -5.79 -8.95
C VAL A 313 20.51 -5.43 -7.60
N TYR A 314 20.24 -6.43 -6.74
CA TYR A 314 19.78 -6.19 -5.38
C TYR A 314 20.79 -5.36 -4.57
N LEU A 315 22.07 -5.75 -4.55
CA LEU A 315 23.11 -5.01 -3.84
C LEU A 315 23.29 -3.58 -4.39
N SER A 316 23.19 -3.39 -5.71
CA SER A 316 23.23 -2.06 -6.32
C SER A 316 22.08 -1.17 -5.86
N LEU A 317 20.85 -1.68 -5.84
CA LEU A 317 19.67 -0.93 -5.40
C LEU A 317 19.75 -0.60 -3.89
N LEU A 318 20.21 -1.55 -3.07
CA LEU A 318 20.44 -1.31 -1.65
C LEU A 318 21.52 -0.27 -1.41
N PHE A 319 22.59 -0.29 -2.22
CA PHE A 319 23.64 0.73 -2.19
C PHE A 319 23.08 2.11 -2.50
N PHE A 320 22.30 2.27 -3.59
CA PHE A 320 21.69 3.57 -3.91
C PHE A 320 20.78 4.07 -2.79
N ALA A 321 19.91 3.21 -2.24
CA ALA A 321 19.04 3.58 -1.12
C ALA A 321 19.86 4.07 0.09
N ALA A 322 20.86 3.29 0.51
CA ALA A 322 21.71 3.66 1.64
C ALA A 322 22.52 4.93 1.38
N TYR A 323 23.10 5.06 0.19
CA TYR A 323 23.89 6.22 -0.22
C TYR A 323 23.07 7.51 -0.16
N PHE A 324 21.93 7.57 -0.85
CA PHE A 324 21.10 8.77 -0.90
C PHE A 324 20.50 9.15 0.46
N HIS A 325 20.17 8.16 1.30
CA HIS A 325 19.72 8.43 2.66
C HIS A 325 20.84 9.06 3.50
N MET A 326 22.06 8.50 3.45
CA MET A 326 23.20 9.06 4.18
C MET A 326 23.59 10.44 3.66
N SER A 327 23.60 10.65 2.33
CA SER A 327 23.82 11.97 1.73
C SER A 327 22.77 13.00 2.15
N SER A 328 21.52 12.57 2.35
CA SER A 328 20.45 13.44 2.85
C SER A 328 20.68 13.85 4.30
N ILE A 329 21.03 12.90 5.18
CA ILE A 329 21.26 13.15 6.62
C ILE A 329 22.43 14.10 6.83
N PHE A 330 23.54 13.82 6.15
CA PHE A 330 24.76 14.60 6.31
C PHE A 330 24.78 15.85 5.42
N PHE A 331 23.65 16.32 4.88
CA PHE A 331 23.58 17.55 4.11
C PHE A 331 23.82 18.79 5.00
N TYR A 332 24.30 19.89 4.41
CA TYR A 332 24.99 20.97 5.14
C TYR A 332 24.23 21.63 6.29
N GLN A 333 22.96 21.98 6.08
CA GLN A 333 22.14 22.72 7.05
C GLN A 333 21.11 21.82 7.72
N GLU A 334 20.35 21.11 6.90
CA GLU A 334 19.26 20.25 7.33
C GLU A 334 19.15 19.06 6.37
N MET A 335 18.38 18.05 6.78
CA MET A 335 18.11 16.87 5.96
C MET A 335 17.53 17.26 4.60
N ASN A 336 18.25 16.93 3.52
CA ASN A 336 17.80 17.25 2.16
C ASN A 336 16.68 16.30 1.73
N LYS A 337 15.43 16.80 1.73
CA LYS A 337 14.22 16.01 1.44
C LYS A 337 14.23 15.38 0.04
N SER A 338 14.85 16.02 -0.95
CA SER A 338 14.87 15.54 -2.33
C SER A 338 15.82 14.34 -2.49
N LEU A 339 17.02 14.40 -1.93
CA LEU A 339 17.93 13.24 -1.86
C LEU A 339 17.29 12.07 -1.11
N ASP A 340 16.60 12.40 -0.02
CA ASP A 340 15.90 11.40 0.79
C ASP A 340 14.73 10.75 0.04
N PHE A 341 14.03 11.49 -0.83
CA PHE A 341 12.99 10.96 -1.70
C PHE A 341 13.58 10.01 -2.75
N VAL A 342 14.75 10.34 -3.32
CA VAL A 342 15.47 9.44 -4.23
C VAL A 342 15.83 8.12 -3.55
N SER A 343 16.25 8.15 -2.28
CA SER A 343 16.45 6.92 -1.49
C SER A 343 15.19 6.03 -1.44
N LEU A 344 14.02 6.62 -1.22
CA LEU A 344 12.75 5.88 -1.13
C LEU A 344 12.38 5.18 -2.45
N LEU A 345 12.66 5.80 -3.60
CA LEU A 345 12.41 5.21 -4.92
C LEU A 345 13.16 3.88 -5.11
N PHE A 346 14.35 3.74 -4.51
CA PHE A 346 15.11 2.50 -4.54
C PHE A 346 14.72 1.53 -3.42
N LEU A 347 14.41 2.04 -2.23
CA LEU A 347 14.15 1.24 -1.02
C LEU A 347 12.80 0.49 -1.08
N ILE A 348 11.72 1.14 -1.52
CA ILE A 348 10.38 0.54 -1.50
C ILE A 348 10.29 -0.70 -2.41
N PRO A 349 10.74 -0.65 -3.68
CA PRO A 349 10.67 -1.83 -4.54
C PRO A 349 11.53 -2.99 -4.03
N ILE A 350 12.75 -2.71 -3.57
CA ILE A 350 13.67 -3.75 -3.11
C ILE A 350 13.14 -4.43 -1.84
N GLU A 351 12.50 -3.68 -0.95
CA GLU A 351 11.93 -4.17 0.28
C GLU A 351 10.74 -5.12 0.00
N LEU A 352 9.82 -4.73 -0.89
CA LEU A 352 8.71 -5.59 -1.32
C LEU A 352 9.21 -6.92 -1.90
N ILE A 353 10.25 -6.85 -2.71
CA ILE A 353 10.88 -8.04 -3.31
C ILE A 353 11.55 -8.89 -2.22
N ALA A 354 12.29 -8.28 -1.30
CA ALA A 354 12.97 -8.97 -0.21
C ALA A 354 12.01 -9.72 0.72
N ILE A 355 10.90 -9.07 1.10
CA ILE A 355 9.82 -9.67 1.89
C ILE A 355 9.20 -10.84 1.12
N GLY A 356 8.94 -10.65 -0.18
CA GLY A 356 8.40 -11.71 -1.03
C GLY A 356 9.27 -12.96 -1.07
N TYR A 357 10.59 -12.79 -1.21
CA TYR A 357 11.55 -13.90 -1.15
C TYR A 357 11.59 -14.60 0.20
N TYR A 358 11.62 -13.82 1.28
CA TYR A 358 11.62 -14.36 2.63
C TYR A 358 10.38 -15.21 2.91
N LEU A 359 9.20 -14.74 2.51
CA LEU A 359 7.94 -15.46 2.65
C LEU A 359 7.92 -16.77 1.84
N ARG A 360 8.58 -16.80 0.67
CA ARG A 360 8.70 -18.03 -0.15
C ARG A 360 9.57 -19.09 0.52
N ASP A 361 10.70 -18.68 1.08
CA ASP A 361 11.72 -19.57 1.64
C ASP A 361 11.47 -19.96 3.10
N LEU A 362 10.51 -19.32 3.78
CA LEU A 362 10.08 -19.66 5.14
C LEU A 362 9.75 -21.16 5.33
N LYS A 363 9.36 -21.87 4.27
CA LYS A 363 9.07 -23.32 4.30
C LYS A 363 10.32 -24.21 4.27
N THR A 364 11.45 -23.71 3.78
CA THR A 364 12.69 -24.48 3.58
C THR A 364 13.78 -24.16 4.62
N LEU A 365 13.54 -23.18 5.49
CA LEU A 365 14.50 -22.76 6.51
C LEU A 365 14.53 -23.72 7.72
N ARG A 366 15.73 -24.26 8.01
CA ARG A 366 16.02 -25.15 9.16
C ARG A 366 15.70 -24.52 10.53
N TYR A 367 15.75 -23.19 10.66
CA TYR A 367 15.49 -22.44 11.89
C TYR A 367 14.40 -21.38 11.71
N LYS A 368 13.21 -21.83 11.25
CA LYS A 368 12.07 -20.96 10.94
C LYS A 368 11.64 -20.06 12.11
N SER A 369 11.59 -20.60 13.33
CA SER A 369 11.14 -19.84 14.51
C SER A 369 12.10 -18.70 14.85
N PHE A 370 13.40 -18.93 14.72
CA PHE A 370 14.43 -17.93 14.97
C PHE A 370 14.45 -16.84 13.90
N SER A 371 14.32 -17.20 12.61
CA SER A 371 14.24 -16.20 11.55
C SER A 371 12.99 -15.33 11.67
N LEU A 372 11.85 -15.91 12.07
CA LEU A 372 10.62 -15.16 12.34
C LEU A 372 10.81 -14.19 13.51
N LEU A 373 11.43 -14.62 14.61
CA LEU A 373 11.66 -13.78 15.77
C LEU A 373 12.55 -12.56 15.45
N LEU A 374 13.48 -12.70 14.52
CA LEU A 374 14.39 -11.62 14.10
C LEU A 374 13.76 -10.68 13.06
N VAL A 375 13.06 -11.24 12.05
CA VAL A 375 12.58 -10.48 10.89
C VAL A 375 11.19 -9.85 11.13
N LEU A 376 10.32 -10.50 11.90
CA LEU A 376 8.94 -10.04 12.09
C LEU A 376 8.87 -8.68 12.82
N PRO A 377 9.62 -8.43 13.91
CA PRO A 377 9.60 -7.11 14.57
C PRO A 377 10.07 -5.99 13.64
N LEU A 378 11.08 -6.26 12.80
CA LEU A 378 11.62 -5.31 11.84
C LEU A 378 10.59 -4.96 10.75
N ILE A 379 9.88 -5.96 10.22
CA ILE A 379 8.78 -5.74 9.26
C ILE A 379 7.61 -5.00 9.91
N ILE A 380 7.26 -5.32 11.17
CA ILE A 380 6.19 -4.61 11.90
C ILE A 380 6.56 -3.15 12.12
N LEU A 381 7.79 -2.88 12.57
CA LEU A 381 8.30 -1.52 12.75
C LEU A 381 8.28 -0.75 11.43
N GLN A 382 8.71 -1.39 10.34
CA GLN A 382 8.68 -0.79 9.02
C GLN A 382 7.25 -0.54 8.53
N PHE A 383 6.33 -1.47 8.76
CA PHE A 383 4.93 -1.32 8.39
C PHE A 383 4.27 -0.16 9.14
N SER A 384 4.53 -0.05 10.45
CA SER A 384 4.12 1.09 11.28
C SER A 384 4.65 2.41 10.71
N ASN A 385 5.91 2.41 10.31
CA ASN A 385 6.55 3.58 9.73
C ASN A 385 5.98 3.92 8.32
N THR A 386 5.67 2.95 7.44
CA THR A 386 4.98 3.20 6.16
C THR A 386 3.60 3.83 6.36
N LEU A 387 2.84 3.38 7.37
CA LEU A 387 1.53 3.96 7.70
C LEU A 387 1.67 5.43 8.14
N GLY A 388 2.74 5.75 8.88
CA GLY A 388 3.12 7.12 9.22
C GLY A 388 3.42 8.00 8.01
N ILE A 389 4.16 7.48 7.02
CA ILE A 389 4.58 8.22 5.80
C ILE A 389 3.41 8.66 4.93
N LEU A 390 2.38 7.83 4.82
CA LEU A 390 1.27 8.09 3.89
C LEU A 390 0.40 9.29 4.29
N GLN A 391 0.69 9.99 5.40
CA GLN A 391 -0.12 11.08 6.00
C GLN A 391 -1.61 10.72 6.22
N LEU A 392 -1.99 9.48 5.92
CA LEU A 392 -3.19 8.82 6.40
C LEU A 392 -3.12 8.64 7.90
N ALA A 393 -1.93 8.57 8.52
CA ALA A 393 -1.80 8.63 9.97
C ALA A 393 -2.27 9.99 10.50
N ASP A 394 -1.73 11.14 10.07
CA ASP A 394 -2.20 12.44 10.60
C ASP A 394 -3.67 12.72 10.23
N LYS A 395 -4.15 12.37 9.03
CA LYS A 395 -5.56 12.54 8.67
C LYS A 395 -6.51 11.51 9.30
N LEU A 396 -6.10 10.27 9.56
CA LEU A 396 -6.90 9.30 10.32
C LEU A 396 -6.81 9.57 11.83
N LEU A 397 -5.65 9.95 12.36
CA LEU A 397 -5.42 10.30 13.76
C LEU A 397 -6.12 11.62 14.13
N THR A 398 -6.25 12.57 13.19
CA THR A 398 -7.13 13.75 13.38
C THR A 398 -8.61 13.39 13.24
N VAL A 399 -9.00 12.51 12.30
CA VAL A 399 -10.36 11.94 12.24
C VAL A 399 -10.73 11.10 13.48
N TYR A 400 -9.74 10.55 14.18
CA TYR A 400 -9.89 9.79 15.43
C TYR A 400 -9.35 10.53 16.66
N GLU A 401 -9.06 11.84 16.60
CA GLU A 401 -8.52 12.68 17.69
C GLU A 401 -7.50 11.98 18.62
N ILE A 402 -6.49 11.32 18.06
CA ILE A 402 -5.36 10.80 18.83
C ILE A 402 -4.25 11.86 18.75
N GLY A 403 -4.03 12.58 19.85
CA GLY A 403 -3.09 13.71 19.95
C GLY A 403 -1.62 13.31 19.81
N TYR A 404 -1.18 13.05 18.57
CA TYR A 404 0.22 12.85 18.22
C TYR A 404 0.55 13.70 16.99
N SER A 405 1.46 14.66 17.16
CA SER A 405 2.04 15.41 16.05
C SER A 405 3.17 14.59 15.43
N MET A 406 2.98 14.06 14.22
CA MET A 406 4.00 13.28 13.51
C MET A 406 5.04 14.22 12.85
N GLU A 407 5.95 14.77 13.63
CA GLU A 407 7.11 15.51 13.10
C GLU A 407 8.09 14.58 12.35
N ASN A 408 8.91 15.17 11.47
CA ASN A 408 9.93 14.60 10.54
C ASN A 408 10.73 13.35 11.01
N SER A 409 10.74 13.04 12.30
CA SER A 409 11.35 11.85 12.92
C SER A 409 10.86 10.51 12.33
N PHE A 410 9.59 10.38 11.94
CA PHE A 410 9.03 9.10 11.45
C PHE A 410 9.58 8.69 10.09
N LEU A 411 9.70 9.66 9.18
CA LEU A 411 10.24 9.46 7.85
C LEU A 411 11.73 9.08 7.89
N PHE A 412 12.48 9.65 8.84
CA PHE A 412 13.88 9.28 9.11
C PHE A 412 13.98 7.85 9.70
N THR A 413 13.12 7.53 10.67
CA THR A 413 13.04 6.19 11.31
C THR A 413 12.63 5.11 10.31
N PHE A 414 11.74 5.42 9.35
CA PHE A 414 11.35 4.50 8.29
C PHE A 414 12.51 4.05 7.41
N ARG A 415 13.38 4.97 7.00
CA ARG A 415 14.41 4.68 5.99
C ARG A 415 15.58 3.93 6.59
N SER A 416 16.01 4.36 7.77
CA SER A 416 17.02 3.65 8.56
C SER A 416 16.56 2.22 8.89
N VAL A 417 15.32 2.05 9.36
CA VAL A 417 14.72 0.73 9.61
C VAL A 417 14.59 -0.07 8.33
N GLY A 418 14.11 0.51 7.23
CA GLY A 418 13.95 -0.17 5.95
C GLY A 418 15.26 -0.65 5.33
N ILE A 419 16.33 0.16 5.42
CA ILE A 419 17.67 -0.25 4.97
C ILE A 419 18.17 -1.43 5.82
N ILE A 420 17.95 -1.40 7.14
CA ILE A 420 18.30 -2.51 8.04
C ILE A 420 17.50 -3.77 7.72
N VAL A 421 16.17 -3.65 7.59
CA VAL A 421 15.26 -4.75 7.23
C VAL A 421 15.72 -5.40 5.92
N THR A 422 15.91 -4.59 4.89
CA THR A 422 16.32 -5.03 3.55
C THR A 422 17.69 -5.70 3.58
N SER A 423 18.65 -5.15 4.34
CA SER A 423 19.98 -5.74 4.52
C SER A 423 19.94 -7.10 5.23
N VAL A 424 19.11 -7.24 6.27
CA VAL A 424 18.91 -8.50 6.98
C VAL A 424 18.25 -9.54 6.07
N LEU A 425 17.24 -9.14 5.30
CA LEU A 425 16.52 -10.00 4.36
C LEU A 425 17.43 -10.49 3.21
N PHE A 426 18.40 -9.68 2.77
CA PHE A 426 19.39 -10.08 1.77
C PHE A 426 20.17 -11.34 2.16
N PHE A 427 20.47 -11.53 3.45
CA PHE A 427 21.19 -12.71 3.93
C PHE A 427 20.41 -14.00 3.64
N PHE A 428 19.08 -13.95 3.74
CA PHE A 428 18.21 -15.07 3.40
C PHE A 428 18.12 -15.27 1.89
N TYR A 429 18.08 -14.17 1.12
CA TYR A 429 18.10 -14.20 -0.34
C TYR A 429 19.38 -14.84 -0.91
N GLN A 430 20.56 -14.59 -0.32
CA GLN A 430 21.84 -15.13 -0.80
C GLN A 430 21.98 -16.65 -0.65
N LYS A 431 21.26 -17.29 0.28
CA LYS A 431 21.36 -18.76 0.51
C LYS A 431 21.00 -19.60 -0.71
N GLN A 432 20.28 -19.04 -1.69
CA GLN A 432 19.85 -19.76 -2.90
C GLN A 432 20.92 -19.88 -4.00
N LYS A 433 21.96 -19.02 -4.00
CA LYS A 433 23.04 -19.08 -4.98
C LYS A 433 24.37 -19.10 -4.25
N LYS A 434 25.09 -20.24 -4.29
CA LYS A 434 26.52 -20.26 -3.96
C LYS A 434 27.20 -19.23 -4.86
N LEU A 435 27.57 -18.07 -4.31
CA LEU A 435 28.52 -17.19 -5.00
C LEU A 435 29.75 -18.04 -5.28
N GLN A 436 30.02 -18.32 -6.54
CA GLN A 436 31.30 -18.90 -6.96
C GLN A 436 32.38 -17.86 -6.62
N LEU A 437 33.06 -18.08 -5.50
CA LEU A 437 34.20 -17.28 -5.10
C LEU A 437 35.36 -17.69 -5.98
N PHE A 438 35.96 -16.71 -6.64
CA PHE A 438 37.19 -16.88 -7.40
C PHE A 438 38.38 -16.74 -6.45
N GLU A 439 39.42 -17.54 -6.69
CA GLU A 439 40.67 -17.45 -5.93
C GLU A 439 41.49 -16.26 -6.39
N ILE A 440 41.93 -15.44 -5.42
CA ILE A 440 42.81 -14.29 -5.65
C ILE A 440 44.17 -14.64 -5.05
N SER A 441 45.22 -14.48 -5.85
CA SER A 441 46.61 -14.52 -5.36
C SER A 441 46.92 -13.22 -4.60
N ASN A 442 47.67 -13.31 -3.49
CA ASN A 442 48.20 -12.16 -2.75
C ASN A 442 47.17 -11.30 -1.99
N TYR A 443 46.15 -11.94 -1.38
CA TYR A 443 45.13 -11.25 -0.56
C TYR A 443 45.69 -10.26 0.46
N TYR A 444 46.70 -10.67 1.22
CA TYR A 444 47.27 -9.86 2.30
C TYR A 444 48.08 -8.69 1.77
N LEU A 445 48.80 -8.86 0.66
CA LEU A 445 49.60 -7.79 0.07
C LEU A 445 48.71 -6.69 -0.54
N LEU A 446 47.66 -7.08 -1.27
CA LEU A 446 46.68 -6.12 -1.81
C LEU A 446 45.99 -5.34 -0.68
N PHE A 447 45.58 -6.04 0.37
CA PHE A 447 44.97 -5.44 1.55
C PHE A 447 45.91 -4.44 2.22
N LEU A 448 47.14 -4.85 2.49
CA LEU A 448 48.16 -4.04 3.14
C LEU A 448 48.48 -2.77 2.35
N LEU A 449 48.73 -2.90 1.04
CA LEU A 449 49.05 -1.75 0.17
C LEU A 449 47.88 -0.77 0.03
N SER A 450 46.65 -1.27 0.02
CA SER A 450 45.45 -0.43 -0.01
C SER A 450 45.25 0.31 1.32
N ALA A 451 45.44 -0.38 2.45
CA ALA A 451 45.35 0.22 3.77
C ALA A 451 46.48 1.25 4.00
N LEU A 452 47.71 0.93 3.60
CA LEU A 452 48.86 1.84 3.66
C LEU A 452 48.57 3.16 2.94
N TYR A 453 48.01 3.08 1.73
CA TYR A 453 47.66 4.28 0.97
C TYR A 453 46.66 5.16 1.72
N ILE A 454 45.52 4.57 2.13
CA ILE A 454 44.42 5.31 2.77
C ILE A 454 44.88 5.93 4.09
N PHE A 455 45.45 5.11 4.97
CA PHE A 455 45.81 5.59 6.31
C PHE A 455 47.09 6.43 6.29
N GLY A 456 47.99 6.21 5.33
CA GLY A 456 49.13 7.09 5.10
C GLY A 456 48.68 8.48 4.69
N GLN A 457 47.66 8.58 3.83
CA GLN A 457 47.04 9.86 3.49
C GLN A 457 46.43 10.55 4.72
N ILE A 458 45.72 9.80 5.57
CA ILE A 458 45.04 10.37 6.76
C ILE A 458 46.03 10.82 7.83
N PHE A 459 47.02 10.00 8.17
CA PHE A 459 47.87 10.23 9.34
C PHE A 459 49.17 10.96 9.04
N ILE A 460 49.63 10.96 7.79
CA ILE A 460 50.93 11.52 7.41
C ILE A 460 50.75 12.61 6.36
N TRP A 461 50.30 12.26 5.15
CA TRP A 461 50.36 13.18 4.01
C TRP A 461 49.36 14.34 4.10
N GLY A 462 48.13 14.10 4.52
CA GLY A 462 47.12 15.15 4.72
C GLY A 462 47.57 16.20 5.74
N PRO A 463 47.94 15.80 6.97
CA PRO A 463 48.50 16.72 7.97
C PRO A 463 49.76 17.46 7.49
N LEU A 464 50.65 16.79 6.76
CA LEU A 464 51.84 17.44 6.18
C LEU A 464 51.48 18.48 5.12
N MET A 465 50.49 18.23 4.26
CA MET A 465 50.01 19.20 3.28
C MET A 465 49.37 20.42 3.96
N SER A 466 48.61 20.21 5.04
CA SER A 466 48.07 21.32 5.84
C SER A 466 49.18 22.13 6.51
N PHE A 467 50.18 21.44 7.07
CA PHE A 467 51.34 22.08 7.68
C PHE A 467 52.17 22.86 6.66
N SER A 468 52.44 22.31 5.47
CA SER A 468 53.20 23.00 4.43
C SER A 468 52.49 24.25 3.90
N SER A 469 51.16 24.26 3.96
CA SER A 469 50.35 25.41 3.54
C SER A 469 50.38 26.55 4.56
N PHE A 470 50.47 26.25 5.86
CA PHE A 470 50.47 27.23 6.96
C PHE A 470 51.44 26.87 8.09
N PRO A 471 52.76 26.84 7.85
CA PRO A 471 53.71 26.31 8.82
C PRO A 471 53.79 27.16 10.11
N GLU A 472 53.56 28.47 10.00
CA GLU A 472 53.58 29.41 11.13
C GLU A 472 52.37 29.24 12.07
N ALA A 473 51.31 28.54 11.64
CA ALA A 473 50.11 28.33 12.44
C ALA A 473 50.23 27.17 13.45
N PHE A 474 51.35 26.43 13.44
CA PHE A 474 51.52 25.21 14.23
C PHE A 474 52.77 25.29 15.13
N GLU A 475 52.62 24.91 16.40
CA GLU A 475 53.71 24.90 17.39
C GLU A 475 54.60 23.64 17.34
N PHE A 476 54.42 22.77 16.35
CA PHE A 476 55.12 21.49 16.21
C PHE A 476 55.81 21.39 14.84
N SER A 477 56.87 20.58 14.74
CA SER A 477 57.60 20.42 13.49
C SER A 477 56.94 19.41 12.54
N ALA A 478 57.24 19.50 11.24
CA ALA A 478 56.82 18.47 10.27
C ALA A 478 57.30 17.06 10.65
N ILE A 479 58.47 16.95 11.30
CA ILE A 479 59.02 15.68 11.78
C ILE A 479 58.13 15.09 12.87
N ASP A 480 57.58 15.93 13.77
CA ASP A 480 56.67 15.48 14.82
C ASP A 480 55.37 14.91 14.23
N ILE A 481 54.87 15.49 13.14
CA ILE A 481 53.71 14.98 12.38
C ILE A 481 54.04 13.59 11.83
N ILE A 482 55.20 13.41 11.20
CA ILE A 482 55.61 12.12 10.62
C ILE A 482 55.76 11.07 11.72
N ILE A 483 56.43 11.39 12.84
CA ILE A 483 56.67 10.43 13.92
C ILE A 483 55.35 10.00 14.57
N LYS A 484 54.50 10.96 14.97
CA LYS A 484 53.20 10.65 15.58
C LYS A 484 52.27 9.96 14.58
N GLY A 485 52.24 10.45 13.34
CA GLY A 485 51.46 9.87 12.24
C GLY A 485 51.85 8.43 11.94
N ALA A 486 53.15 8.13 11.89
CA ALA A 486 53.66 6.77 11.69
C ALA A 486 53.29 5.83 12.83
N GLN A 487 53.28 6.30 14.08
CA GLN A 487 52.80 5.51 15.23
C GLN A 487 51.32 5.15 15.09
N TYR A 488 50.45 6.13 14.80
CA TYR A 488 49.02 5.88 14.59
C TYR A 488 48.77 4.97 13.38
N LEU A 489 49.47 5.20 12.27
CA LEU A 489 49.42 4.37 11.07
C LEU A 489 49.77 2.90 11.39
N ALA A 490 50.87 2.67 12.11
CA ALA A 490 51.30 1.33 12.48
C ALA A 490 50.27 0.60 13.35
N ILE A 491 49.72 1.28 14.37
CA ILE A 491 48.69 0.72 15.26
C ILE A 491 47.45 0.31 14.45
N VAL A 492 46.95 1.21 13.59
CA VAL A 492 45.75 0.95 12.78
C VAL A 492 45.98 -0.18 11.78
N LEU A 493 47.13 -0.21 11.11
CA LEU A 493 47.47 -1.27 10.16
C LEU A 493 47.56 -2.64 10.84
N ILE A 494 48.20 -2.73 12.00
CA ILE A 494 48.29 -3.98 12.77
C ILE A 494 46.89 -4.45 13.16
N LEU A 495 46.05 -3.55 13.71
CA LEU A 495 44.69 -3.89 14.12
C LEU A 495 43.84 -4.37 12.92
N LEU A 496 43.92 -3.67 11.79
CA LEU A 496 43.21 -4.05 10.57
C LEU A 496 43.71 -5.38 9.99
N LEU A 497 45.01 -5.66 10.03
CA LEU A 497 45.57 -6.95 9.61
C LEU A 497 45.11 -8.09 10.51
N VAL A 498 45.06 -7.88 11.82
CA VAL A 498 44.55 -8.86 12.79
C VAL A 498 43.08 -9.15 12.51
N VAL A 499 42.24 -8.11 12.38
CA VAL A 499 40.83 -8.26 12.02
C VAL A 499 40.71 -9.01 10.69
N PHE A 500 41.44 -8.56 9.67
CA PHE A 500 41.41 -9.17 8.34
C PHE A 500 41.80 -10.65 8.39
N PHE A 501 42.81 -11.03 9.19
CA PHE A 501 43.27 -12.40 9.32
C PHE A 501 42.14 -13.35 9.78
N PHE A 502 41.36 -12.96 10.79
CA PHE A 502 40.27 -13.75 11.35
C PHE A 502 39.00 -13.78 10.49
N LEU A 503 38.88 -12.91 9.47
CA LEU A 503 37.72 -12.91 8.59
C LEU A 503 37.64 -14.17 7.72
N ARG A 504 36.41 -14.64 7.49
CA ARG A 504 36.13 -15.72 6.52
C ARG A 504 36.47 -15.24 5.09
N LYS A 505 36.82 -16.17 4.19
CA LYS A 505 37.21 -15.87 2.79
C LYS A 505 36.25 -14.89 2.07
N ARG A 506 34.93 -15.03 2.30
CA ARG A 506 33.91 -14.13 1.73
C ARG A 506 34.03 -12.69 2.22
N THR A 507 34.17 -12.52 3.53
CA THR A 507 34.28 -11.21 4.16
C THR A 507 35.60 -10.53 3.82
N LYS A 508 36.70 -11.30 3.73
CA LYS A 508 38.00 -10.82 3.23
C LYS A 508 37.88 -10.20 1.83
N LEU A 509 37.18 -10.87 0.91
CA LEU A 509 36.99 -10.37 -0.45
C LEU A 509 36.22 -9.05 -0.48
N ILE A 510 35.12 -8.95 0.28
CA ILE A 510 34.30 -7.73 0.34
C ILE A 510 35.14 -6.57 0.91
N MET A 511 35.78 -6.77 2.06
CA MET A 511 36.62 -5.75 2.69
C MET A 511 37.75 -5.28 1.77
N LEU A 512 38.38 -6.19 1.03
CA LEU A 512 39.43 -5.85 0.07
C LEU A 512 38.90 -4.99 -1.07
N ILE A 513 37.76 -5.37 -1.68
CA ILE A 513 37.17 -4.59 -2.77
C ILE A 513 36.76 -3.20 -2.27
N THR A 514 36.16 -3.11 -1.07
CA THR A 514 35.80 -1.83 -0.46
C THR A 514 37.02 -0.93 -0.30
N LEU A 515 38.14 -1.46 0.21
CA LEU A 515 39.38 -0.69 0.32
C LEU A 515 39.92 -0.25 -1.03
N LEU A 516 39.91 -1.11 -2.05
CA LEU A 516 40.35 -0.75 -3.41
C LEU A 516 39.51 0.37 -4.02
N VAL A 517 38.19 0.34 -3.79
CA VAL A 517 37.29 1.42 -4.23
C VAL A 517 37.62 2.72 -3.51
N ILE A 518 37.86 2.68 -2.19
CA ILE A 518 38.27 3.87 -1.42
C ILE A 518 39.61 4.42 -1.92
N VAL A 519 40.60 3.56 -2.18
CA VAL A 519 41.89 3.97 -2.78
C VAL A 519 41.67 4.67 -4.12
N PHE A 520 40.86 4.08 -5.00
CA PHE A 520 40.59 4.64 -6.31
C PHE A 520 39.92 6.01 -6.21
N ILE A 521 38.91 6.15 -5.35
CA ILE A 521 38.22 7.42 -5.12
C ILE A 521 39.20 8.46 -4.54
N ALA A 522 39.95 8.10 -3.51
CA ALA A 522 40.90 9.01 -2.87
C ALA A 522 42.01 9.44 -3.83
N PHE A 523 42.53 8.53 -4.66
CA PHE A 523 43.48 8.87 -5.71
C PHE A 523 42.86 9.83 -6.73
N PHE A 524 41.70 9.49 -7.28
CA PHE A 524 41.06 10.28 -8.33
C PHE A 524 40.75 11.70 -7.84
N ASN A 525 40.27 11.83 -6.60
CA ASN A 525 40.01 13.09 -5.92
C ASN A 525 41.28 13.93 -5.67
N ASN A 526 42.36 13.30 -5.21
CA ASN A 526 43.57 14.03 -4.83
C ASN A 526 44.47 14.39 -6.01
N THR A 527 44.39 13.68 -7.15
CA THR A 527 45.39 13.79 -8.23
C THR A 527 44.85 14.19 -9.61
N LEU A 528 43.65 13.77 -9.99
CA LEU A 528 43.15 13.96 -11.35
C LEU A 528 42.16 15.10 -11.45
N PHE A 529 41.14 15.11 -10.57
CA PHE A 529 40.18 16.19 -10.44
C PHE A 529 39.73 16.24 -8.98
N PRO A 530 39.84 17.37 -8.26
CA PRO A 530 39.16 17.53 -6.98
C PRO A 530 37.65 17.38 -7.23
N PHE A 531 37.08 16.30 -6.71
CA PHE A 531 35.65 16.02 -6.77
C PHE A 531 34.96 16.89 -5.74
N ASP A 532 34.62 18.12 -6.11
CA ASP A 532 33.64 18.90 -5.35
C ASP A 532 32.19 18.41 -5.64
N LEU A 533 32.00 17.10 -5.74
CA LEU A 533 30.73 16.45 -6.03
C LEU A 533 30.16 15.81 -4.77
N GLY A 534 28.93 16.20 -4.42
CA GLY A 534 28.10 15.55 -3.42
C GLY A 534 28.76 15.36 -2.06
N THR A 535 29.01 14.10 -1.64
CA THR A 535 29.55 13.78 -0.30
C THR A 535 31.07 13.74 -0.21
N LEU A 536 31.77 13.70 -1.34
CA LEU A 536 33.24 13.58 -1.41
C LEU A 536 33.98 14.93 -1.47
N GLN A 537 33.30 16.02 -1.18
CA GLN A 537 33.87 17.37 -1.15
C GLN A 537 34.96 17.50 -0.07
N VAL A 538 36.19 17.77 -0.51
CA VAL A 538 37.36 17.97 0.37
C VAL A 538 37.17 19.22 1.24
N ASN A 539 36.57 20.24 0.63
CA ASN A 539 36.39 21.59 1.15
C ASN A 539 34.92 21.87 1.48
N ARG A 540 34.22 20.82 1.92
CA ARG A 540 32.77 20.87 2.18
C ARG A 540 32.40 22.09 3.00
N PHE A 541 33.08 22.33 4.11
CA PHE A 541 32.76 23.43 5.03
C PHE A 541 33.54 24.72 4.77
N SER A 542 34.37 24.80 3.73
CA SER A 542 35.22 25.98 3.49
C SER A 542 34.67 26.93 2.42
N GLU A 543 33.75 26.50 1.56
CA GLU A 543 33.10 27.37 0.56
C GLU A 543 31.59 27.17 0.51
N GLU A 544 30.84 28.27 0.59
CA GLU A 544 29.36 28.30 0.55
C GLU A 544 28.77 27.63 -0.71
N LYS A 545 29.49 27.68 -1.85
CA LYS A 545 29.08 27.04 -3.10
C LYS A 545 29.16 25.52 -3.06
N ASN A 546 30.02 24.95 -2.21
CA ASN A 546 30.12 23.50 -2.05
C ASN A 546 28.94 22.95 -1.23
N LEU A 547 28.22 23.81 -0.51
CA LEU A 547 27.26 23.41 0.48
C LEU A 547 25.85 23.15 -0.08
N ASP A 548 25.54 23.70 -1.26
CA ASP A 548 24.27 23.50 -1.97
C ASP A 548 24.49 22.83 -3.34
N ALA A 549 25.14 21.65 -3.32
CA ALA A 549 25.39 20.89 -4.53
C ALA A 549 24.07 20.33 -5.12
N PRO A 550 23.80 20.52 -6.43
CA PRO A 550 22.61 19.95 -7.06
C PRO A 550 22.62 18.41 -7.03
N ILE A 551 21.42 17.83 -6.96
CA ILE A 551 21.18 16.37 -6.86
C ILE A 551 21.94 15.55 -7.92
N ILE A 552 22.15 16.13 -9.11
CA ILE A 552 22.87 15.47 -10.20
C ILE A 552 24.29 15.04 -9.80
N TYR A 553 24.97 15.78 -8.94
CA TYR A 553 26.31 15.43 -8.48
C TYR A 553 26.31 14.18 -7.60
N PHE A 554 25.32 14.06 -6.69
CA PHE A 554 25.14 12.85 -5.88
C PHE A 554 24.82 11.62 -6.74
N ILE A 555 24.08 11.80 -7.84
CA ILE A 555 23.81 10.72 -8.81
C ILE A 555 25.10 10.28 -9.51
N VAL A 556 25.89 11.22 -10.04
CA VAL A 556 27.16 10.93 -10.71
C VAL A 556 28.14 10.24 -9.76
N GLU A 557 28.25 10.73 -8.52
CA GLU A 557 29.10 10.16 -7.48
C GLU A 557 28.70 8.72 -7.13
N SER A 558 27.41 8.47 -6.89
CA SER A 558 26.91 7.12 -6.61
C SER A 558 27.18 6.13 -7.75
N LEU A 559 27.06 6.56 -9.01
CA LEU A 559 27.37 5.76 -10.19
C LEU A 559 28.88 5.48 -10.31
N LEU A 560 29.73 6.46 -10.01
CA LEU A 560 31.17 6.31 -10.01
C LEU A 560 31.62 5.29 -8.96
N ILE A 561 31.11 5.39 -7.74
CA ILE A 561 31.42 4.44 -6.65
C ILE A 561 31.01 3.02 -7.04
N LEU A 562 29.77 2.87 -7.54
CA LEU A 562 29.22 1.56 -7.88
C LEU A 562 29.94 0.93 -9.10
N SER A 563 30.23 1.73 -10.13
CA SER A 563 30.97 1.25 -11.31
C SER A 563 32.39 0.82 -10.94
N SER A 564 33.08 1.58 -10.10
CA SER A 564 34.41 1.23 -9.56
C SER A 564 34.38 -0.10 -8.83
N PHE A 565 33.38 -0.33 -7.98
CA PHE A 565 33.19 -1.61 -7.29
C PHE A 565 33.10 -2.79 -8.27
N PHE A 566 32.27 -2.68 -9.31
CA PHE A 566 32.12 -3.74 -10.32
C PHE A 566 33.38 -3.94 -11.18
N ILE A 567 34.12 -2.88 -11.49
CA ILE A 567 35.39 -2.95 -12.21
C ILE A 567 36.43 -3.74 -11.39
N PHE A 568 36.57 -3.46 -10.09
CA PHE A 568 37.50 -4.21 -9.24
C PHE A 568 37.08 -5.67 -9.07
N VAL A 569 35.79 -5.94 -8.90
CA VAL A 569 35.26 -7.32 -8.91
C VAL A 569 35.64 -8.04 -10.21
N TRP A 570 35.51 -7.37 -11.36
CA TRP A 570 35.83 -7.92 -12.66
C TRP A 570 37.34 -8.17 -12.84
N LEU A 571 38.19 -7.21 -12.44
CA LEU A 571 39.64 -7.32 -12.51
C LEU A 571 40.17 -8.48 -11.64
N LEU A 572 39.69 -8.58 -10.40
CA LEU A 572 40.07 -9.65 -9.49
C LEU A 572 39.60 -11.03 -9.99
N LYS A 573 38.42 -11.10 -10.61
CA LYS A 573 37.92 -12.35 -11.22
C LYS A 573 38.78 -12.84 -12.39
N ARG A 574 39.42 -11.94 -13.15
CA ARG A 574 40.32 -12.30 -14.26
C ARG A 574 41.76 -12.61 -13.83
N LYS A 575 42.01 -12.84 -12.53
CA LYS A 575 43.35 -13.08 -11.96
C LYS A 575 44.37 -11.96 -12.28
N LYS A 576 43.89 -10.73 -12.52
CA LYS A 576 44.77 -9.55 -12.77
C LYS A 576 45.27 -8.89 -11.49
N SER A 577 45.26 -9.61 -10.36
CA SER A 577 45.68 -9.09 -9.04
C SER A 577 47.11 -8.56 -9.03
N THR A 578 48.02 -9.13 -9.81
CA THR A 578 49.43 -8.68 -9.88
C THR A 578 49.55 -7.27 -10.45
N TYR A 579 48.74 -6.92 -11.45
CA TYR A 579 48.73 -5.56 -12.00
C TYR A 579 48.21 -4.55 -10.99
N ILE A 580 47.19 -4.92 -10.20
CA ILE A 580 46.66 -4.07 -9.12
C ILE A 580 47.75 -3.84 -8.05
N VAL A 581 48.53 -4.86 -7.70
CA VAL A 581 49.66 -4.72 -6.77
C VAL A 581 50.69 -3.74 -7.33
N TYR A 582 51.10 -3.87 -8.59
CA TYR A 582 52.05 -2.93 -9.20
C TYR A 582 51.51 -1.50 -9.22
N SER A 583 50.24 -1.30 -9.59
CA SER A 583 49.61 0.01 -9.54
C SER A 583 49.60 0.58 -8.12
N LEU A 584 49.26 -0.21 -7.10
CA LEU A 584 49.24 0.24 -5.70
C LEU A 584 50.65 0.59 -5.19
N ILE A 585 51.68 -0.16 -5.58
CA ILE A 585 53.07 0.15 -5.22
C ILE A 585 53.46 1.50 -5.80
N VAL A 586 53.25 1.70 -7.12
CA VAL A 586 53.52 2.98 -7.78
C VAL A 586 52.75 4.11 -7.11
N LEU A 587 51.49 3.89 -6.80
CA LEU A 587 50.59 4.91 -6.25
C LEU A 587 50.94 5.30 -4.80
N ASN A 588 51.45 4.36 -3.98
CA ASN A 588 52.02 4.69 -2.67
C ASN A 588 53.37 5.43 -2.78
N ILE A 589 54.16 5.19 -3.82
CA ILE A 589 55.42 5.93 -4.06
C ILE A 589 55.12 7.34 -4.56
N VAL A 590 54.22 7.49 -5.53
CA VAL A 590 53.85 8.79 -6.12
C VAL A 590 53.20 9.71 -5.10
N VAL A 591 52.44 9.18 -4.13
CA VAL A 591 51.90 10.02 -3.05
C VAL A 591 52.97 10.49 -2.07
N ALA A 592 54.11 9.79 -2.00
CA ALA A 592 55.21 10.19 -1.15
C ALA A 592 56.13 11.25 -1.76
N THR A 593 55.96 11.53 -3.06
CA THR A 593 56.69 12.54 -3.83
C THR A 593 55.81 13.75 -4.09
#